data_AF-F5NTU2-F1
#
_entry.id   AF-F5NTU2-F1
#
_cell.length_a   1.000
_cell.length_b   1.000
_cell.length_c   1.000
_cell.angle_alpha   90.00
_cell.angle_beta   90.00
_cell.angle_gamma   90.00
#
_symmetry.space_group_name_H-M   'P 1'
#
loop_
_entity.id
_entity.type
_entity.pdbx_description
1 polymer ?
#
loop_
_entity_poly.entity_id
_entity_poly.type
_entity_poly.pdbx_seq_one_letter_code
_entity_poly.pdbx_strand_id
1 'polypeptide(L)'
;MVSFHDPLACIEDPRHSELGEWLAQSFELPLVTSVGYETPGSFGSWCADLNLHCITAEFPPISSDEASEKYLFAMANLLRWHPKDAIRPS
;
A
#
# COMPACT_ATOMS: atom_id res chain seq x y z
N MET A 1 -8.28 -2.45 -1.73
CA MET A 1 -7.33 -3.58 -1.91
C MET A 1 -5.92 -3.03 -1.81
N VAL A 2 -4.98 -3.84 -1.34
CA VAL A 2 -3.54 -3.50 -1.33
C VAL A 2 -2.81 -4.57 -2.13
N SER A 3 -2.07 -4.18 -3.16
CA SER A 3 -1.25 -5.07 -3.99
C SER A 3 0.23 -4.81 -3.70
N PHE A 4 1.00 -5.86 -3.42
CA PHE A 4 2.43 -5.76 -3.12
C PHE A 4 3.26 -6.09 -4.35
N HIS A 5 4.25 -5.25 -4.63
CA HIS A 5 5.16 -5.32 -5.77
C HIS A 5 6.55 -4.87 -5.33
N ASP A 6 7.53 -5.02 -6.22
CA ASP A 6 8.90 -4.53 -6.09
C ASP A 6 9.36 -3.96 -7.45
N PRO A 7 10.39 -3.07 -7.53
CA PRO A 7 11.23 -2.61 -6.43
C PRO A 7 11.21 -1.08 -6.22
N LEU A 8 10.10 -0.39 -6.52
CA LEU A 8 10.10 1.08 -6.64
C LEU A 8 10.20 1.86 -5.32
N ALA A 9 10.14 1.18 -4.17
CA ALA A 9 10.30 1.77 -2.84
C ALA A 9 9.29 2.91 -2.55
N CYS A 10 7.99 2.69 -2.78
CA CYS A 10 6.94 3.68 -2.53
C CYS A 10 5.58 3.04 -2.21
N ILE A 11 4.68 3.83 -1.64
CA ILE A 11 3.25 3.51 -1.58
C ILE A 11 2.55 4.37 -2.63
N GLU A 12 1.95 3.75 -3.63
CA GLU A 12 1.12 4.40 -4.63
C GLU A 12 -0.35 4.33 -4.19
N ASP A 13 -0.90 5.47 -3.75
CA ASP A 13 -2.31 5.61 -3.45
C ASP A 13 -2.92 6.75 -4.27
N PRO A 14 -3.75 6.46 -5.29
CA PRO A 14 -4.35 7.48 -6.13
C PRO A 14 -5.34 8.38 -5.37
N ARG A 15 -5.76 7.99 -4.16
CA ARG A 15 -6.76 8.73 -3.36
C ARG A 15 -6.17 9.45 -2.15
N HIS A 16 -4.86 9.33 -1.87
CA HIS A 16 -4.27 9.81 -0.62
C HIS A 16 -5.13 9.44 0.61
N SER A 17 -5.48 8.16 0.71
CA SER A 17 -6.39 7.69 1.75
C SER A 17 -5.68 7.52 3.10
N GLU A 18 -6.47 7.40 4.16
CA GLU A 18 -5.96 7.06 5.50
C GLU A 18 -5.14 5.75 5.50
N LEU A 19 -5.56 4.75 4.72
CA LEU A 19 -4.81 3.49 4.59
C LEU A 19 -3.47 3.72 3.86
N GLY A 20 -3.44 4.55 2.83
CA GLY A 20 -2.21 4.89 2.10
C GLY A 20 -1.20 5.62 2.97
N GLU A 21 -1.66 6.61 3.76
CA GLU A 21 -0.81 7.29 4.74
C GLU A 21 -0.30 6.34 5.83
N TRP A 22 -1.17 5.46 6.34
CA TRP A 22 -0.78 4.47 7.33
C TRP A 22 0.25 3.48 6.77
N LEU A 23 0.09 3.02 5.54
CA LEU A 23 1.05 2.15 4.84
C LEU A 23 2.40 2.86 4.69
N ALA A 24 2.39 4.10 4.20
CA ALA A 24 3.61 4.89 4.01
C ALA A 24 4.40 5.06 5.32
N GLN A 25 3.70 5.37 6.41
CA GLN A 25 4.31 5.49 7.73
C GLN A 25 4.79 4.15 8.28
N SER A 26 4.00 3.09 8.16
CA SER A 26 4.30 1.78 8.77
C SER A 26 5.42 1.02 8.06
N PHE A 27 5.53 1.19 6.74
CA PHE A 27 6.59 0.59 5.93
C PHE A 27 7.77 1.54 5.71
N GLU A 28 7.72 2.78 6.23
CA GLU A 28 8.73 3.82 6.04
C GLU A 28 9.02 4.10 4.55
N LEU A 29 7.96 4.16 3.74
CA LEU A 29 8.02 4.37 2.29
C LEU A 29 7.32 5.68 1.90
N PRO A 30 7.81 6.43 0.90
CA PRO A 30 7.16 7.64 0.41
C PRO A 30 5.79 7.33 -0.19
N LEU A 31 4.80 8.18 0.12
CA LEU A 31 3.47 8.16 -0.50
C LEU A 31 3.47 8.96 -1.80
N VAL A 32 3.04 8.34 -2.89
CA VAL A 32 2.88 8.95 -4.22
C VAL A 32 1.50 8.66 -4.79
N THR A 33 1.02 9.48 -5.73
CA THR A 33 -0.25 9.25 -6.42
C THR A 33 -0.11 8.44 -7.71
N SER A 34 1.10 8.37 -8.26
CA SER A 34 1.42 7.66 -9.48
C SER A 34 2.92 7.37 -9.55
N VAL A 35 3.30 6.24 -10.15
CA VAL A 35 4.69 5.90 -10.48
C VAL A 35 5.24 6.64 -11.71
N GLY A 36 4.46 7.56 -12.32
CA GLY A 36 4.94 8.54 -13.30
C GLY A 36 4.95 8.08 -14.76
N TYR A 37 4.41 6.90 -15.07
CA TYR A 37 4.16 6.42 -16.43
C TYR A 37 2.84 5.65 -16.50
N GLU A 38 2.21 5.64 -17.67
CA GLU A 38 0.98 4.87 -17.86
C GLU A 38 1.27 3.37 -17.81
N THR A 39 0.36 2.62 -17.17
CA THR A 39 0.40 1.15 -17.13
C THR A 39 -0.89 0.57 -17.72
N PRO A 40 -1.10 0.63 -19.05
CA PRO A 40 -2.34 0.15 -19.66
C PRO A 40 -2.60 -1.32 -19.34
N GLY A 41 -3.82 -1.64 -18.90
CA GLY A 41 -4.20 -3.00 -18.53
C GLY A 41 -3.62 -3.49 -17.20
N SER A 42 -3.02 -2.60 -16.39
CA SER A 42 -2.57 -2.94 -15.05
C SER A 42 -3.74 -3.30 -14.14
N PHE A 43 -3.44 -4.02 -13.06
CA PHE A 43 -4.43 -4.34 -12.02
C PHE A 43 -5.06 -3.07 -11.43
N GLY A 44 -4.26 -2.00 -11.23
CA GLY A 44 -4.75 -0.70 -10.80
C GLY A 44 -5.75 -0.08 -11.79
N SER A 45 -5.45 -0.13 -13.10
CA SER A 45 -6.35 0.37 -14.15
C SER A 45 -7.68 -0.39 -14.15
N TRP A 46 -7.63 -1.72 -14.06
CA TRP A 46 -8.84 -2.56 -13.97
C TRP A 46 -9.66 -2.28 -12.70
N CYS A 47 -9.00 -2.03 -11.56
CA CYS A 47 -9.69 -1.63 -10.33
C CYS A 47 -10.38 -0.27 -10.48
N ALA A 48 -9.73 0.69 -11.14
CA ALA A 48 -10.31 2.00 -11.40
C ALA A 48 -11.58 1.92 -12.26
N ASP A 49 -11.58 1.08 -13.31
CA ASP A 49 -12.76 0.82 -14.15
C ASP A 49 -13.95 0.27 -13.35
N LEU A 50 -13.69 -0.45 -12.27
CA LEU A 50 -14.70 -1.01 -11.36
C LEU A 50 -14.99 -0.13 -10.14
N ASN A 51 -14.42 1.07 -10.07
CA ASN A 51 -14.46 1.97 -8.92
C ASN A 51 -13.98 1.31 -7.60
N LEU A 52 -13.12 0.30 -7.70
CA LEU A 52 -12.46 -0.33 -6.57
C LEU A 52 -11.21 0.46 -6.21
N HIS A 53 -11.06 0.82 -4.93
CA HIS A 53 -9.84 1.46 -4.46
C HIS A 53 -8.70 0.44 -4.39
N CYS A 54 -7.66 0.66 -5.19
CA CYS A 54 -6.43 -0.13 -5.18
C CYS A 54 -5.26 0.77 -4.75
N ILE A 55 -4.45 0.27 -3.83
CA ILE A 55 -3.18 0.86 -3.41
C ILE A 55 -2.08 -0.12 -3.83
N THR A 56 -1.03 0.36 -4.47
CA THR A 56 0.17 -0.44 -4.77
C THR A 56 1.23 -0.14 -3.72
N ALA A 57 1.72 -1.16 -3.02
CA ALA A 57 2.86 -1.06 -2.11
C ALA A 57 4.08 -1.67 -2.80
N GLU A 58 5.02 -0.82 -3.20
CA GLU A 58 6.27 -1.18 -3.89
C GLU A 58 7.42 -1.22 -2.88
N PHE A 59 7.91 -2.41 -2.50
CA PHE A 59 9.08 -2.47 -1.60
C PHE A 59 10.35 -2.01 -2.32
N PRO A 60 11.38 -1.58 -1.58
CA PRO A 60 12.71 -1.40 -2.15
C PRO A 60 13.29 -2.75 -2.59
N PRO A 61 14.39 -2.78 -3.36
CA PRO A 61 15.18 -4.00 -3.52
C PRO A 61 15.61 -4.53 -2.15
N ILE A 62 14.97 -5.60 -1.70
CA ILE A 62 15.18 -6.19 -0.38
C ILE A 62 15.12 -7.72 -0.50
N SER A 63 15.93 -8.42 0.29
CA SER A 63 15.84 -9.88 0.33
C SER A 63 14.62 -10.33 1.14
N SER A 64 14.13 -11.54 0.87
CA SER A 64 13.04 -12.11 1.68
C SER A 64 13.41 -12.26 3.15
N ASP A 65 14.68 -12.53 3.45
CA ASP A 65 15.22 -12.65 4.81
C ASP A 65 15.08 -11.31 5.55
N GLU A 66 15.65 -10.24 4.99
CA GLU A 66 15.58 -8.90 5.57
C GLU A 66 14.13 -8.38 5.63
N ALA A 67 13.31 -8.61 4.59
CA ALA A 67 11.91 -8.20 4.58
C ALA A 67 11.09 -8.90 5.68
N SER A 68 11.40 -10.17 5.97
CA SER A 68 10.74 -10.95 7.02
C SER A 68 11.06 -10.47 8.43
N GLU A 69 12.13 -9.69 8.60
CA GLU A 69 12.44 -9.04 9.88
C GLU A 69 11.91 -7.59 9.89
N LYS A 70 12.29 -6.81 8.87
CA LYS A 70 12.02 -5.38 8.79
C LYS A 70 10.53 -5.05 8.67
N TYR A 71 9.79 -5.79 7.86
CA TYR A 71 8.40 -5.47 7.52
C TYR A 71 7.35 -6.37 8.19
N LEU A 72 7.78 -7.37 8.97
CA LEU A 72 6.85 -8.30 9.62
C LEU A 72 5.84 -7.59 10.53
N PHE A 73 6.31 -6.61 11.30
CA PHE A 73 5.42 -5.86 12.20
C PHE A 73 4.36 -5.06 11.42
N ALA A 74 4.78 -4.34 10.38
CA ALA A 74 3.88 -3.57 9.51
C ALA A 74 2.87 -4.48 8.79
N MET A 75 3.34 -5.60 8.24
CA MET A 75 2.50 -6.59 7.56
C MET A 75 1.47 -7.23 8.51
N ALA A 76 1.89 -7.63 9.71
CA ALA A 76 0.98 -8.19 10.71
C ALA A 76 -0.07 -7.17 11.16
N ASN A 77 0.29 -5.89 11.26
CA ASN A 77 -0.66 -4.83 11.58
C ASN A 77 -1.66 -4.55 10.45
N LEU A 78 -1.24 -4.68 9.19
CA LEU A 78 -2.13 -4.49 8.05
C LEU A 78 -3.28 -5.50 8.06
N LEU A 79 -3.03 -6.75 8.45
CA LEU A 79 -4.05 -7.81 8.53
C LEU A 79 -5.18 -7.50 9.53
N ARG A 80 -4.94 -6.59 10.48
CA ARG A 80 -5.89 -6.15 11.50
C ARG A 80 -6.23 -4.66 11.40
N TRP A 81 -5.81 -4.02 10.32
CA TRP A 81 -5.99 -2.59 10.14
C TRP A 81 -7.47 -2.25 10.06
N HIS A 82 -7.83 -1.13 10.68
CA HIS A 82 -9.14 -0.52 10.61
C HIS A 82 -8.97 1.00 10.68
N PRO A 83 -9.86 1.76 10.03
CA PRO A 83 -9.82 3.22 10.12
C PRO A 83 -9.99 3.67 11.57
N LYS A 84 -9.38 4.80 11.94
CA LYS A 84 -9.44 5.33 13.33
C LYS A 84 -10.87 5.50 13.84
N ASP A 85 -11.81 5.81 12.95
CA ASP A 85 -13.23 6.04 13.28
C ASP A 85 -14.08 4.75 13.33
N ALA A 86 -13.48 3.58 13.03
CA ALA A 86 -14.19 2.29 13.06
C ALA A 86 -14.35 1.73 14.49
N ILE A 87 -13.55 2.19 15.45
CA ILE A 87 -13.75 1.85 16.87
C ILE A 87 -14.72 2.87 17.48
N ARG A 88 -16.02 2.68 17.26
CA ARG A 88 -17.05 3.30 18.09
C ARG A 88 -17.31 2.39 19.29
N PRO A 89 -17.03 2.81 20.54
CA PRO A 89 -17.56 2.07 21.70
C PRO A 89 -19.08 2.18 21.66
N SER A 90 -19.74 1.01 21.66
CA SER A 90 -21.18 0.88 21.92
C SER A 90 -21.51 1.20 23.36
#